data_AF-A0A8C6VJB8-F1
#
_entry.id   AF-A0A8C6VJB8-F1
#
_cell.length_a   1.000
_cell.length_b   1.000
_cell.length_c   1.000
_cell.angle_alpha   90.00
_cell.angle_beta   90.00
_cell.angle_gamma   90.00
#
_symmetry.space_group_name_H-M   'P 1'
#
loop_
_entity.id
_entity.type
_entity.pdbx_description
1 polymer ?
#
loop_
_entity_poly.entity_id
_entity_poly.type
_entity_poly.pdbx_seq_one_letter_code
_entity_poly.pdbx_strand_id
1 'polypeptide(L)'
;MASLRRVKVLLILNLIAVAGFVLFLAKCRPIAMKNGDAFHEIHPRAEVANLTVHPANPIQDAVLKRLSLLEDIVYRQLNGLSKSLGLIEGYGGRGKGGLPATLSPEEEEKAKGPHEKYGYNSYLSEKISLDRTIPDYQLKYAKDLPQISIIFIFVNEALSVILRSVHSAVNHTPAHLLKEIILVDDNSDEGMELSF
;
A
#
# COMPACT_ATOMS: atom_id res chain seq x y z
N MET A 1 52.48 -16.09 29.24
CA MET A 1 52.21 -17.14 28.22
C MET A 1 50.72 -17.46 27.98
N ALA A 2 49.77 -17.05 28.85
CA ALA A 2 48.33 -17.35 28.68
C ALA A 2 47.61 -16.43 27.66
N SER A 3 48.04 -15.17 27.51
CA SER A 3 47.44 -14.19 26.58
C SER A 3 47.58 -14.60 25.10
N LEU A 4 48.77 -15.05 24.70
CA LEU A 4 49.04 -15.41 23.29
C LEU A 4 48.24 -16.63 22.82
N ARG A 5 47.92 -17.57 23.73
CA ARG A 5 47.07 -18.72 23.42
C ARG A 5 45.62 -18.29 23.17
N ARG A 6 45.10 -17.33 23.95
CA ARG A 6 43.74 -16.80 23.79
C ARG A 6 43.59 -16.01 22.49
N VAL A 7 44.59 -15.20 22.12
CA VAL A 7 44.59 -14.46 20.84
C VAL A 7 44.64 -15.41 19.65
N LYS A 8 45.46 -16.47 19.71
CA LYS A 8 45.51 -17.49 18.65
C LYS A 8 44.18 -18.23 18.50
N VAL A 9 43.52 -18.56 19.61
CA VAL A 9 42.19 -19.20 19.58
C VAL A 9 41.15 -18.27 18.95
N LEU A 10 41.15 -16.98 19.31
CA LEU A 10 40.23 -16.01 18.70
C LEU A 10 40.47 -15.86 17.18
N LEU A 11 41.72 -15.79 16.75
CA LEU A 11 42.07 -15.68 15.33
C LEU A 11 41.64 -16.93 14.54
N ILE A 12 41.83 -18.12 15.12
CA ILE A 12 41.39 -19.38 14.50
C ILE A 12 39.86 -19.42 14.41
N LEU A 13 39.15 -19.00 15.46
CA LEU A 13 37.69 -18.97 15.46
C LEU A 13 37.13 -17.98 14.43
N ASN A 14 37.77 -16.81 14.28
CA ASN A 14 37.40 -15.82 13.27
C ASN A 14 37.67 -16.33 11.85
N LEU A 15 38.80 -17.01 11.62
CA LEU A 15 39.11 -17.63 10.34
C LEU A 15 38.08 -18.71 9.94
N ILE A 16 37.65 -19.53 10.90
CA ILE A 16 36.60 -20.54 10.68
C ILE A 16 35.26 -19.87 10.35
N ALA A 17 34.90 -18.79 11.04
CA ALA A 17 33.66 -18.07 10.78
C ALA A 17 33.63 -17.45 9.37
N VAL A 18 34.73 -16.81 8.95
CA VAL A 18 34.87 -16.22 7.60
C VAL A 18 34.84 -17.30 6.53
N ALA A 19 35.57 -18.41 6.72
CA ALA A 19 35.53 -19.53 5.78
C ALA A 19 34.13 -20.14 5.66
N GLY A 20 33.41 -20.26 6.77
CA GLY A 20 32.01 -20.70 6.79
C GLY A 20 31.08 -19.76 6.03
N PHE A 21 31.24 -18.44 6.20
CA PHE A 21 30.44 -17.43 5.50
C PHE A 21 30.72 -17.42 3.99
N VAL A 22 31.98 -17.52 3.58
CA VAL A 22 32.35 -17.62 2.16
C VAL A 22 31.81 -18.91 1.53
N LEU A 23 31.87 -20.03 2.25
CA LEU A 23 31.30 -21.30 1.78
C LEU A 23 29.77 -21.24 1.69
N PHE A 24 29.12 -20.56 2.63
CA PHE A 24 27.68 -20.30 2.62
C PHE A 24 27.29 -19.45 1.40
N LEU A 25 27.98 -18.33 1.16
CA LEU A 25 27.76 -17.49 -0.03
C LEU A 25 28.03 -18.24 -1.34
N ALA A 26 29.04 -19.11 -1.38
CA ALA A 26 29.32 -19.93 -2.56
C ALA A 26 28.27 -21.02 -2.82
N LYS A 27 27.54 -21.46 -1.77
CA LYS A 27 26.51 -22.51 -1.86
C LYS A 27 25.10 -21.94 -2.01
N CYS A 28 24.89 -20.68 -1.59
CA CYS A 28 23.76 -19.86 -1.96
C CYS A 28 23.91 -19.41 -3.42
N ARG A 29 23.48 -20.23 -4.38
CA ARG A 29 23.22 -19.74 -5.74
C ARG A 29 22.18 -18.62 -5.66
N PRO A 30 22.43 -17.41 -6.20
CA PRO A 30 21.34 -16.48 -6.42
C PRO A 30 20.37 -17.15 -7.39
N ILE A 31 19.10 -17.22 -6.99
CA ILE A 31 18.01 -17.60 -7.89
C ILE A 31 18.01 -16.55 -8.99
N ALA A 32 18.55 -16.90 -10.15
CA ALA A 32 18.40 -16.13 -11.37
C ALA A 32 16.91 -16.12 -11.71
N MET A 33 16.24 -15.00 -11.45
CA MET A 33 14.89 -14.78 -11.96
C MET A 33 14.97 -14.79 -13.49
N LYS A 34 14.31 -15.76 -14.08
CA LYS A 34 14.18 -15.90 -15.53
C LYS A 34 13.23 -14.81 -16.01
N ASN A 35 13.78 -13.76 -16.59
CA ASN A 35 13.04 -12.82 -17.41
C ASN A 35 12.44 -13.56 -18.61
N GLY A 36 11.17 -13.26 -18.89
CA GLY A 36 10.50 -13.62 -20.12
C GLY A 36 9.28 -14.49 -19.89
N ASP A 37 8.11 -13.85 -19.81
CA ASP A 37 6.97 -14.24 -20.63
C ASP A 37 6.07 -13.01 -20.89
N ALA A 38 5.45 -13.05 -22.07
CA ALA A 38 4.95 -11.95 -22.89
C ALA A 38 4.00 -10.95 -22.20
N PHE A 39 4.24 -9.66 -22.48
CA PHE A 39 3.21 -8.62 -22.43
C PHE A 39 2.14 -8.97 -23.47
N HIS A 40 0.99 -9.47 -23.02
CA HIS A 40 -0.22 -9.47 -23.82
C HIS A 40 -0.78 -8.05 -23.83
N GLU A 41 -0.86 -7.43 -25.01
CA GLU A 41 -1.60 -6.19 -25.24
C GLU A 41 -3.03 -6.33 -24.68
N ILE A 42 -3.41 -5.44 -23.76
CA ILE A 42 -4.78 -5.34 -23.27
C ILE A 42 -5.42 -4.09 -23.86
N HIS A 43 -6.42 -4.37 -24.69
CA HIS A 43 -7.31 -3.45 -25.38
C HIS A 43 -7.99 -2.47 -24.40
N PRO A 44 -8.17 -1.18 -24.76
CA PRO A 44 -9.01 -0.27 -23.98
C PRO A 44 -10.45 -0.78 -23.91
N ARG A 45 -11.00 -0.70 -22.70
CA ARG A 45 -12.36 -1.05 -22.31
C ARG A 45 -13.40 -0.52 -23.31
N ALA A 46 -14.05 -1.45 -24.01
CA ALA A 46 -15.26 -1.15 -24.77
C ALA A 46 -16.36 -0.68 -23.82
N GLU A 47 -16.95 0.44 -24.19
CA GLU A 47 -18.16 1.03 -23.64
C GLU A 47 -19.33 0.03 -23.81
N VAL A 48 -19.75 -0.61 -22.72
CA VAL A 48 -20.95 -1.45 -22.70
C VAL A 48 -22.10 -0.63 -22.12
N ALA A 49 -22.65 0.23 -22.98
CA ALA A 49 -24.04 0.66 -22.84
C ALA A 49 -24.91 -0.53 -23.29
N ASN A 50 -25.66 -1.11 -22.35
CA ASN A 50 -27.01 -1.68 -22.50
C ASN A 50 -27.25 -2.77 -21.45
N LEU A 51 -28.06 -2.45 -20.43
CA LEU A 51 -28.80 -3.44 -19.65
C LEU A 51 -30.16 -2.85 -19.26
N THR A 52 -31.16 -3.26 -20.05
CA THR A 52 -32.58 -3.49 -19.73
C THR A 52 -33.12 -2.92 -18.41
N VAL A 53 -34.07 -1.99 -18.57
CA VAL A 53 -34.93 -1.39 -17.55
C VAL A 53 -35.80 -2.48 -16.89
N HIS A 54 -35.47 -2.83 -15.65
CA HIS A 54 -36.42 -3.46 -14.71
C HIS A 54 -37.17 -2.35 -13.96
N PRO A 55 -38.48 -2.52 -13.64
CA PRO A 55 -39.24 -1.51 -12.92
C PRO A 55 -38.66 -1.41 -11.51
N ALA A 56 -37.97 -0.31 -11.26
CA ALA A 56 -37.28 -0.06 -10.00
C ALA A 56 -38.29 0.14 -8.87
N ASN A 57 -38.07 -0.53 -7.75
CA ASN A 57 -38.87 -0.34 -6.54
C ASN A 57 -38.57 1.08 -6.00
N PRO A 58 -39.57 1.98 -5.85
CA PRO A 58 -39.34 3.39 -5.49
C PRO A 58 -38.54 3.58 -4.19
N ILE A 59 -38.65 2.62 -3.27
CA ILE A 59 -37.92 2.62 -2.00
C ILE A 59 -36.44 2.28 -2.22
N GLN A 60 -36.14 1.31 -3.10
CA GLN A 60 -34.76 0.96 -3.45
C GLN A 60 -34.06 2.10 -4.16
N ASP A 61 -34.76 2.82 -5.06
CA ASP A 61 -34.21 4.01 -5.73
C ASP A 61 -33.90 5.14 -4.76
N ALA A 62 -34.78 5.38 -3.78
CA ALA A 62 -34.56 6.40 -2.75
C ALA A 62 -33.37 6.05 -1.85
N VAL A 63 -33.21 4.77 -1.50
CA VAL A 63 -32.05 4.28 -0.73
C VAL A 63 -30.76 4.39 -1.56
N LEU A 64 -30.77 3.95 -2.81
CA LEU A 64 -29.61 4.04 -3.71
C LEU A 64 -29.16 5.49 -3.92
N LYS A 65 -30.10 6.43 -4.12
CA LYS A 65 -29.78 7.87 -4.22
C LYS A 65 -29.17 8.44 -2.95
N ARG A 66 -29.62 8.00 -1.76
CA ARG A 66 -29.04 8.42 -0.49
C ARG A 66 -27.64 7.87 -0.29
N LEU A 67 -27.41 6.61 -0.68
CA LEU A 67 -26.09 5.97 -0.64
C LEU A 67 -25.11 6.64 -1.59
N SER A 68 -25.52 6.96 -2.83
CA SER A 68 -24.66 7.67 -3.78
C SER A 68 -24.31 9.09 -3.33
N LEU A 69 -25.23 9.78 -2.64
CA LEU A 69 -24.96 11.10 -2.09
C LEU A 69 -23.96 11.03 -0.93
N LEU A 70 -24.09 10.02 -0.06
CA LEU A 70 -23.17 9.80 1.06
C LEU A 70 -21.77 9.45 0.55
N GLU A 71 -21.69 8.63 -0.50
CA GLU A 71 -20.46 8.32 -1.21
C GLU A 71 -19.77 9.61 -1.68
N ASP A 72 -20.47 10.48 -2.42
CA ASP A 72 -19.88 11.75 -2.90
C ASP A 72 -19.38 12.64 -1.76
N ILE A 73 -20.08 12.68 -0.62
CA ILE A 73 -19.65 13.45 0.56
C ILE A 73 -18.35 12.88 1.16
N VAL A 74 -18.28 11.56 1.36
CA VAL A 74 -17.11 10.89 1.94
C VAL A 74 -15.89 11.04 1.02
N TYR A 75 -16.08 10.83 -0.29
CA TYR A 75 -15.03 11.04 -1.28
C TYR A 75 -14.50 12.48 -1.29
N ARG A 76 -15.38 13.47 -1.22
CA ARG A 76 -14.98 14.89 -1.16
C ARG A 76 -14.21 15.23 0.11
N GLN A 77 -14.61 14.67 1.25
CA GLN A 77 -13.89 14.88 2.51
C GLN A 77 -12.50 14.24 2.48
N LEU A 78 -12.39 12.99 2.02
CA LEU A 78 -11.12 12.29 1.89
C LEU A 78 -10.20 12.98 0.88
N ASN A 79 -10.72 13.42 -0.26
CA ASN A 79 -9.96 14.21 -1.24
C ASN A 79 -9.61 15.60 -0.72
N GLY A 80 -10.47 16.26 0.06
CA GLY A 80 -10.15 17.52 0.70
C GLY A 80 -8.94 17.40 1.63
N LEU A 81 -8.98 16.40 2.52
CA LEU A 81 -7.89 16.11 3.44
C LEU A 81 -6.60 15.73 2.70
N SER A 82 -6.70 14.84 1.73
CA SER A 82 -5.57 14.34 0.96
C SER A 82 -4.91 15.43 0.11
N LYS A 83 -5.70 16.37 -0.43
CA LYS A 83 -5.21 17.53 -1.18
C LYS A 83 -4.51 18.52 -0.27
N SER A 84 -5.08 18.77 0.91
CA SER A 84 -4.46 19.61 1.94
C SER A 84 -3.09 19.08 2.38
N LEU A 85 -2.93 17.76 2.38
CA LEU A 85 -1.67 17.09 2.71
C LEU A 85 -0.71 16.95 1.51
N GLY A 86 -1.10 17.37 0.31
CA GLY A 86 -0.27 17.25 -0.90
C GLY A 86 -0.10 15.83 -1.44
N LEU A 87 -0.96 14.88 -1.04
CA LEU A 87 -0.77 13.44 -1.26
C LEU A 87 -1.53 12.88 -2.49
N ILE A 88 -2.40 13.66 -3.16
CA ILE A 88 -3.27 13.14 -4.23
C ILE A 88 -2.58 13.02 -5.58
N GLU A 89 -1.84 14.04 -6.03
CA GLU A 89 -1.33 14.02 -7.41
C GLU A 89 -0.13 13.07 -7.60
N GLY A 90 0.47 12.59 -6.51
CA GLY A 90 1.62 11.68 -6.53
C GLY A 90 2.75 12.25 -7.36
N TYR A 91 3.63 13.03 -6.74
CA TYR A 91 4.78 13.73 -7.35
C TYR A 91 5.34 13.04 -8.62
N GLY A 92 4.86 13.43 -9.79
CA GLY A 92 5.34 12.95 -11.10
C GLY A 92 4.83 11.57 -11.55
N GLY A 93 3.68 11.08 -11.06
CA GLY A 93 3.09 9.81 -11.50
C GLY A 93 3.81 8.56 -10.96
N ARG A 94 4.60 8.72 -9.90
CA ARG A 94 5.31 7.62 -9.22
C ARG A 94 4.33 6.56 -8.73
N GLY A 95 4.64 5.30 -9.01
CA GLY A 95 3.85 4.16 -8.54
C GLY A 95 2.51 3.97 -9.25
N LYS A 96 2.22 4.73 -10.32
CA LYS A 96 1.00 4.59 -11.12
C LYS A 96 0.90 3.22 -11.77
N GLY A 97 -0.29 2.63 -11.80
CA GLY A 97 -0.51 1.29 -12.35
C GLY A 97 0.15 0.18 -11.52
N GLY A 98 0.52 0.44 -10.26
CA GLY A 98 1.26 -0.50 -9.41
C GLY A 98 2.71 -0.72 -9.82
N LEU A 99 3.26 0.10 -10.72
CA LEU A 99 4.64 -0.02 -11.18
C LEU A 99 5.65 0.35 -10.06
N PRO A 100 6.87 -0.21 -10.09
CA PRO A 100 7.91 0.19 -9.14
C PRO A 100 8.24 1.68 -9.30
N ALA A 101 8.52 2.33 -8.17
CA ALA A 101 9.01 3.70 -8.12
C ALA A 101 10.37 3.73 -7.43
N THR A 102 11.26 4.62 -7.88
CA THR A 102 12.61 4.77 -7.36
C THR A 102 12.85 6.20 -6.89
N LEU A 103 13.78 6.35 -5.95
CA LEU A 103 14.23 7.65 -5.46
C LEU A 103 15.50 8.07 -6.20
N SER A 104 15.76 9.38 -6.27
CA SER A 104 17.08 9.89 -6.65
C SER A 104 18.08 9.69 -5.49
N PRO A 105 19.40 9.74 -5.74
CA PRO A 105 20.40 9.62 -4.66
C PRO A 105 20.24 10.67 -3.55
N GLU A 106 19.81 11.89 -3.89
CA GLU A 106 19.53 12.95 -2.91
C GLU A 106 18.28 12.65 -2.06
N GLU A 107 17.29 12.00 -2.67
CA GLU A 107 16.06 11.59 -2.00
C GLU A 107 16.29 10.35 -1.10
N GLU A 108 17.18 9.45 -1.48
CA GLU A 108 17.57 8.30 -0.66
C GLU A 108 18.16 8.74 0.68
N GLU A 109 18.96 9.81 0.71
CA GLU A 109 19.49 10.35 1.96
C GLU A 109 18.37 10.82 2.90
N LYS A 110 17.36 11.51 2.35
CA LYS A 110 16.19 11.97 3.10
C LYS A 110 15.31 10.82 3.58
N ALA A 111 15.31 9.70 2.84
CA ALA A 111 14.51 8.53 3.16
C ALA A 111 15.09 7.68 4.30
N LYS A 112 16.37 7.81 4.66
CA LYS A 112 17.01 6.99 5.70
C LYS A 112 16.31 7.06 7.05
N GLY A 113 16.10 8.27 7.58
CA GLY A 113 15.44 8.46 8.89
C GLY A 113 14.01 7.89 8.91
N PRO A 114 13.14 8.27 7.95
CA PRO A 114 11.81 7.68 7.84
C PRO A 114 11.84 6.15 7.64
N HIS A 115 12.81 5.63 6.88
CA HIS A 115 12.95 4.19 6.69
C HIS A 115 13.32 3.45 7.99
N GLU A 116 14.22 4.01 8.80
CA GLU A 116 14.57 3.46 10.11
C GLU A 116 13.38 3.52 11.07
N LYS A 117 12.57 4.59 11.03
CA LYS A 117 11.40 4.76 11.88
C LYS A 117 10.28 3.75 11.57
N TYR A 118 9.89 3.62 10.30
CA TYR A 118 8.73 2.83 9.90
C TYR A 118 9.07 1.42 9.39
N GLY A 119 10.34 1.13 9.09
CA GLY A 119 10.79 -0.16 8.55
C GLY A 119 10.54 -0.35 7.05
N TYR A 120 10.07 0.70 6.37
CA TYR A 120 9.86 0.74 4.91
C TYR A 120 10.05 2.17 4.39
N ASN A 121 10.10 2.35 3.06
CA ASN A 121 10.33 3.66 2.46
C ASN A 121 9.08 4.57 2.51
N SER A 122 8.74 5.07 3.70
CA SER A 122 7.60 5.97 3.92
C SER A 122 7.76 7.30 3.17
N TYR A 123 8.99 7.80 3.04
CA TYR A 123 9.31 8.97 2.23
C TYR A 123 8.92 8.80 0.75
N LEU A 124 9.19 7.63 0.16
CA LEU A 124 8.69 7.30 -1.17
C LEU A 124 7.18 7.10 -1.18
N SER A 125 6.61 6.50 -0.12
CA SER A 125 5.16 6.34 0.00
C SER A 125 4.44 7.69 -0.04
N GLU A 126 4.91 8.73 0.66
CA GLU A 126 4.32 10.07 0.63
C GLU A 126 4.32 10.70 -0.77
N LYS A 127 5.24 10.28 -1.64
CA LYS A 127 5.35 10.76 -3.02
C LYS A 127 4.50 9.98 -4.02
N ILE A 128 3.93 8.85 -3.60
CA ILE A 128 3.01 8.06 -4.41
C ILE A 128 1.58 8.52 -4.11
N SER A 129 0.76 8.64 -5.14
CA SER A 129 -0.65 9.03 -4.99
C SER A 129 -1.40 8.10 -4.01
N LEU A 130 -2.29 8.67 -3.19
CA LEU A 130 -3.21 7.89 -2.37
C LEU A 130 -4.25 7.13 -3.20
N ASP A 131 -4.60 7.65 -4.38
CA ASP A 131 -5.54 7.05 -5.33
C ASP A 131 -4.81 6.53 -6.58
N ARG A 132 -3.65 5.91 -6.39
CA ARG A 132 -2.92 5.30 -7.51
C ARG A 132 -3.72 4.12 -8.07
N THR A 133 -3.77 4.00 -9.39
CA THR A 133 -4.32 2.81 -10.03
C THR A 133 -3.45 1.58 -9.77
N ILE A 134 -4.08 0.45 -9.52
CA ILE A 134 -3.45 -0.87 -9.35
C ILE A 134 -4.13 -1.82 -10.34
N PRO A 135 -3.41 -2.79 -10.94
CA PRO A 135 -4.03 -3.76 -11.82
C PRO A 135 -5.12 -4.54 -11.09
N ASP A 136 -6.26 -4.71 -11.75
CA ASP A 136 -7.41 -5.40 -11.18
C ASP A 136 -7.27 -6.91 -11.37
N TYR A 137 -7.19 -7.64 -10.26
CA TYR A 137 -7.14 -9.11 -10.23
C TYR A 137 -8.43 -9.73 -9.67
N GLN A 138 -9.54 -8.97 -9.68
CA GLN A 138 -10.80 -9.42 -9.11
C GLN A 138 -11.35 -10.69 -9.77
N LEU A 139 -11.78 -11.61 -8.90
CA LEU A 139 -12.61 -12.75 -9.27
C LEU A 139 -14.08 -12.32 -9.27
N LYS A 140 -14.91 -12.98 -10.08
CA LYS A 140 -16.36 -12.70 -10.12
C LYS A 140 -17.04 -13.39 -8.93
N TYR A 141 -17.74 -12.62 -8.11
CA TYR A 141 -18.53 -13.10 -6.98
C TYR A 141 -20.04 -12.94 -7.23
N ALA A 142 -20.87 -13.61 -6.42
CA ALA A 142 -22.30 -13.38 -6.40
C ALA A 142 -22.61 -11.93 -6.01
N LYS A 143 -23.72 -11.36 -6.52
CA LYS A 143 -24.10 -9.97 -6.23
C LYS A 143 -24.67 -9.78 -4.82
N ASP A 144 -25.30 -10.82 -4.28
CA ASP A 144 -25.97 -10.78 -2.98
C ASP A 144 -24.99 -11.15 -1.86
N LEU A 145 -24.05 -10.25 -1.59
CA LEU A 145 -23.12 -10.39 -0.47
C LEU A 145 -23.60 -9.56 0.73
N PRO A 146 -23.32 -10.03 1.97
CA PRO A 146 -23.63 -9.25 3.16
C PRO A 146 -22.77 -7.98 3.22
N GLN A 147 -23.28 -6.97 3.93
CA GLN A 147 -22.49 -5.79 4.25
C GLN A 147 -21.32 -6.15 5.16
N ILE A 148 -20.20 -5.43 4.99
CA ILE A 148 -18.97 -5.60 5.73
C ILE A 148 -18.57 -4.30 6.43
N SER A 149 -17.97 -4.44 7.61
CA SER A 149 -17.25 -3.36 8.30
C SER A 149 -15.75 -3.65 8.19
N ILE A 150 -14.96 -2.64 7.84
CA ILE A 150 -13.49 -2.77 7.72
C ILE A 150 -12.87 -2.09 8.94
N ILE A 151 -12.01 -2.80 9.66
CA ILE A 151 -11.33 -2.29 10.86
C ILE A 151 -9.84 -2.21 10.56
N PHE A 152 -9.29 -1.00 10.57
CA PHE A 152 -7.85 -0.77 10.53
C PHE A 152 -7.35 -0.52 11.95
N ILE A 153 -6.43 -1.36 12.41
CA ILE A 153 -5.71 -1.17 13.67
C ILE A 153 -4.29 -0.74 13.31
N PHE A 154 -3.82 0.37 13.87
CA PHE A 154 -2.49 0.89 13.58
C PHE A 154 -1.80 1.38 14.85
N VAL A 155 -0.47 1.33 14.84
CA VAL A 155 0.39 1.90 15.88
C VAL A 155 1.58 2.55 15.18
N ASN A 156 1.79 3.85 15.40
CA ASN A 156 2.89 4.62 14.82
C ASN A 156 3.04 4.45 13.29
N GLU A 157 1.92 4.31 12.56
CA GLU A 157 1.91 4.05 11.12
C GLU A 157 1.98 5.35 10.32
N ALA A 158 2.68 5.35 9.18
CA ALA A 158 2.79 6.56 8.37
C ALA A 158 1.44 6.96 7.78
N LEU A 159 1.10 8.26 7.86
CA LEU A 159 -0.17 8.80 7.40
C LEU A 159 -0.48 8.46 5.93
N SER A 160 0.54 8.48 5.06
CA SER A 160 0.38 8.12 3.65
C SER A 160 -0.08 6.67 3.45
N VAL A 161 0.31 5.75 4.34
CA VAL A 161 -0.07 4.33 4.29
C VAL A 161 -1.49 4.13 4.79
N ILE A 162 -1.85 4.73 5.93
CA ILE A 162 -3.22 4.67 6.46
C ILE A 162 -4.21 5.24 5.44
N LEU A 163 -3.95 6.47 4.96
CA LEU A 163 -4.86 7.13 4.03
C LEU A 163 -4.96 6.37 2.70
N ARG A 164 -3.86 5.86 2.15
CA ARG A 164 -3.91 5.06 0.90
C ARG A 164 -4.73 3.79 1.10
N SER A 165 -4.66 3.18 2.28
CA SER A 165 -5.44 1.98 2.60
C SER A 165 -6.94 2.29 2.70
N VAL A 166 -7.29 3.42 3.33
CA VAL A 166 -8.68 3.90 3.39
C VAL A 166 -9.21 4.25 2.00
N HIS A 167 -8.44 4.99 1.19
CA HIS A 167 -8.79 5.28 -0.22
C HIS A 167 -9.01 3.99 -1.02
N SER A 168 -8.09 3.03 -0.91
CA SER A 168 -8.23 1.75 -1.59
C SER A 168 -9.49 1.00 -1.15
N ALA A 169 -9.80 0.97 0.15
CA ALA A 169 -11.00 0.34 0.67
C ALA A 169 -12.29 0.98 0.13
N VAL A 170 -12.33 2.31 0.07
CA VAL A 170 -13.48 3.06 -0.48
C VAL A 170 -13.61 2.86 -1.98
N ASN A 171 -12.50 2.87 -2.73
CA ASN A 171 -12.51 2.85 -4.20
C ASN A 171 -12.74 1.46 -4.78
N HIS A 172 -12.36 0.41 -4.05
CA HIS A 172 -12.44 -0.98 -4.52
C HIS A 172 -13.51 -1.82 -3.83
N THR A 173 -14.27 -1.26 -2.88
CA THR A 173 -15.43 -1.93 -2.28
C THR A 173 -16.72 -1.35 -2.84
N PRO A 174 -17.60 -2.15 -3.47
CA PRO A 174 -18.91 -1.68 -3.90
C PRO A 174 -19.68 -1.02 -2.74
N ALA A 175 -20.24 0.17 -2.98
CA ALA A 175 -20.87 0.99 -1.93
C ALA A 175 -21.98 0.28 -1.14
N HIS A 176 -22.70 -0.66 -1.76
CA HIS A 176 -23.75 -1.43 -1.08
C HIS A 176 -23.19 -2.45 -0.08
N LEU A 177 -21.92 -2.85 -0.22
CA LEU A 177 -21.23 -3.79 0.68
C LEU A 177 -20.52 -3.07 1.82
N LEU A 178 -19.98 -1.87 1.60
CA LEU A 178 -19.24 -1.15 2.62
C LEU A 178 -20.18 -0.47 3.62
N LYS A 179 -20.25 -0.99 4.85
CA LYS A 179 -21.06 -0.40 5.92
C LYS A 179 -20.33 0.75 6.62
N GLU A 180 -19.11 0.49 7.07
CA GLU A 180 -18.30 1.44 7.84
C GLU A 180 -16.82 1.07 7.77
N ILE A 181 -15.97 2.08 7.95
CA ILE A 181 -14.53 1.93 8.17
C ILE A 181 -14.21 2.45 9.57
N ILE A 182 -13.61 1.61 10.40
CA ILE A 182 -13.23 1.92 11.78
C ILE A 182 -11.71 2.02 11.84
N LEU A 183 -11.22 3.17 12.28
CA LEU A 183 -9.80 3.42 12.53
C LEU A 183 -9.55 3.29 14.03
N VAL A 184 -8.71 2.34 14.43
CA VAL A 184 -8.35 2.05 15.82
C VAL A 184 -6.87 2.35 16.01
N ASP A 185 -6.59 3.34 16.84
CA ASP A 185 -5.22 3.67 17.28
C ASP A 185 -4.84 2.78 18.47
N ASP A 186 -3.87 1.89 18.26
CA ASP A 186 -3.32 0.98 19.28
C ASP A 186 -2.11 1.63 19.98
N ASN A 187 -2.39 2.74 20.68
CA ASN A 187 -1.43 3.47 21.50
C ASN A 187 -0.20 3.98 20.71
N SER A 188 -0.43 4.74 19.63
CA SER A 188 0.64 5.48 18.96
C SER A 188 1.29 6.52 19.88
N ASP A 189 2.63 6.59 19.86
CA ASP A 189 3.44 7.50 20.68
C ASP A 189 3.41 8.94 20.14
N GLU A 190 3.28 9.06 18.82
CA GLU A 190 3.10 10.33 18.13
C GLU A 190 1.63 10.45 17.74
N GLY A 191 0.93 11.44 18.30
CA GLY A 191 -0.38 11.81 17.79
C GLY A 191 -0.25 12.17 16.32
N MET A 192 -1.16 11.69 15.47
CA MET A 192 -1.22 12.04 14.06
C MET A 192 -1.24 13.58 13.95
N GLU A 193 -0.10 14.20 13.64
CA GLU A 193 0.08 15.65 13.71
C GLU A 193 -0.66 16.28 12.53
N LEU A 194 -1.99 16.38 12.65
CA LEU A 194 -2.84 17.16 11.78
C LEU A 194 -2.76 18.61 12.26
N SER A 195 -1.65 19.28 11.97
CA SER A 195 -1.59 20.73 12.09
C SER A 195 -2.50 21.34 11.02
N PHE A 196 -3.69 21.79 11.43
CA PHE A 196 -4.61 22.59 10.62
C PHE A 196 -4.14 24.04 10.52
#